data_AF-A0A1B8Y5B6-F1
#
_entry.id   AF-A0A1B8Y5B6-F1
#
_cell.length_a   1.000
_cell.length_b   1.000
_cell.length_c   1.000
_cell.angle_alpha   90.00
_cell.angle_beta   90.00
_cell.angle_gamma   90.00
#
_symmetry.space_group_name_H-M   'P 1'
#
loop_
_entity.id
_entity.type
_entity.pdbx_description
1 polymer ?
#
loop_
_entity_poly.entity_id
_entity_poly.type
_entity_poly.pdbx_seq_one_letter_code
_entity_poly.pdbx_strand_id
1 'polypeptide(L)'
;MDREAQREKEGRREVPQDQIQQLWERVQLGLRIPDMEELCNLAGTLGSLLAQGSDGAALCGAEGADNEGREADGIMAPGLADTVLGIRRLIYGQEATDLVLDINMVGKYVFVSGDRKSASLSLTKLHYPQSPERFQWEPQALSSRSFPSGRHYWEVEGSELGGWGVGAAYPSIERGGGQSDIGENNKSWCLYRGNNNRYSVRHDSKWTQLPHVNCCRRIRIRLDYEAGRLSFYELSEPIRRLHTFTASFTEPLHAAFWVWGNGAWVRIIREREKGAEVLTLERETDRQIRDSEDLTPGREKLDPETRMQEEAALSHIIHKGETERNSWERPSCRRKIIGLIH
;
A
#
# COMPACT_ATOMS: atom_id res chain seq x y z
N MET A 1 -31.67 -36.00 22.97
CA MET A 1 -30.55 -35.37 23.69
C MET A 1 -29.28 -36.12 23.32
N ASP A 2 -28.49 -35.61 22.37
CA ASP A 2 -27.11 -36.04 21.99
C ASP A 2 -26.86 -36.16 20.48
N ARG A 3 -27.44 -35.26 19.67
CA ARG A 3 -26.94 -35.03 18.29
C ARG A 3 -26.83 -33.55 17.88
N GLU A 4 -27.45 -32.64 18.62
CA GLU A 4 -27.33 -31.19 18.37
C GLU A 4 -26.16 -30.51 19.08
N ALA A 5 -25.63 -31.10 20.17
CA ALA A 5 -24.51 -30.51 20.92
C ALA A 5 -23.13 -30.68 20.23
N GLN A 6 -23.06 -31.33 19.07
CA GLN A 6 -21.80 -31.67 18.41
C GLN A 6 -21.58 -30.98 17.05
N ARG A 7 -22.49 -30.09 16.63
CA ARG A 7 -22.40 -29.32 15.37
C ARG A 7 -22.23 -27.81 15.56
N GLU A 8 -21.86 -27.35 16.76
CA GLU A 8 -21.58 -25.94 17.05
C GLU A 8 -20.09 -25.66 17.35
N LYS A 9 -19.19 -26.57 16.97
CA LYS A 9 -17.73 -26.39 17.14
C LYS A 9 -16.93 -26.20 15.85
N GLU A 10 -17.58 -26.18 14.69
CA GLU A 10 -16.92 -25.94 13.40
C GLU A 10 -17.47 -24.67 12.78
N GLY A 11 -16.71 -23.57 12.85
CA GLY A 11 -17.08 -22.36 12.13
C GLY A 11 -16.56 -21.03 12.65
N ARG A 12 -15.79 -20.96 13.74
CA ARG A 12 -14.91 -19.79 13.94
C ARG A 12 -13.62 -20.07 13.19
N ARG A 13 -13.44 -19.41 12.03
CA ARG A 13 -12.10 -19.25 11.43
C ARG A 13 -11.30 -18.36 12.38
N GLU A 14 -10.77 -18.95 13.44
CA GLU A 14 -9.70 -18.34 14.21
C GLU A 14 -8.52 -18.17 13.26
N VAL A 15 -8.02 -16.95 13.13
CA VAL A 15 -6.73 -16.68 12.48
C VAL A 15 -5.71 -17.56 13.21
N PRO A 16 -5.05 -18.53 12.55
CA PRO A 16 -4.30 -19.55 13.29
C PRO A 16 -3.12 -18.90 14.00
N GLN A 17 -3.19 -18.86 15.32
CA GLN A 17 -2.13 -18.38 16.20
C GLN A 17 -0.77 -19.04 15.87
N ASP A 18 -0.82 -20.26 15.34
CA ASP A 18 0.30 -21.02 14.79
C ASP A 18 1.03 -20.32 13.63
N GLN A 19 0.33 -19.64 12.71
CA GLN A 19 0.99 -18.92 11.62
C GLN A 19 1.76 -17.72 12.14
N ILE A 20 1.18 -16.99 13.09
CA ILE A 20 1.85 -15.81 13.68
C ILE A 20 3.05 -16.24 14.53
N GLN A 21 2.92 -17.34 15.27
CA GLN A 21 4.02 -17.93 16.04
C GLN A 21 5.17 -18.43 15.15
N GLN A 22 4.87 -19.16 14.07
CA GLN A 22 5.89 -19.60 13.09
C GLN A 22 6.60 -18.41 12.44
N LEU A 23 5.88 -17.33 12.15
CA LEU A 23 6.47 -16.12 11.58
C LEU A 23 7.32 -15.36 12.59
N TRP A 24 6.87 -15.27 13.84
CA TRP A 24 7.66 -14.75 14.94
C TRP A 24 8.96 -15.51 15.09
N GLU A 25 8.92 -16.85 15.07
CA GLU A 25 10.10 -17.71 15.13
C GLU A 25 11.01 -17.51 13.92
N ARG A 26 10.47 -17.40 12.70
CA ARG A 26 11.25 -17.09 11.47
C ARG A 26 11.92 -15.72 11.53
N VAL A 27 11.28 -14.74 12.16
CA VAL A 27 11.81 -13.38 12.35
C VAL A 27 12.86 -13.34 13.47
N GLN A 28 12.62 -14.03 14.60
CA GLN A 28 13.51 -14.11 15.76
C GLN A 28 14.76 -14.97 15.52
N LEU A 29 14.65 -16.04 14.73
CA LEU A 29 15.76 -16.92 14.40
C LEU A 29 16.85 -16.27 13.54
N GLY A 30 16.69 -15.00 13.13
CA GLY A 30 17.77 -14.13 12.69
C GLY A 30 18.65 -14.70 11.55
N LEU A 31 18.48 -14.15 10.34
CA LEU A 31 19.33 -14.40 9.18
C LEU A 31 19.13 -15.74 8.46
N ARG A 32 18.19 -15.78 7.49
CA ARG A 32 18.36 -16.45 6.17
C ARG A 32 17.13 -16.34 5.23
N ILE A 33 16.36 -15.26 5.30
CA ILE A 33 15.43 -14.91 4.20
C ILE A 33 16.08 -13.74 3.44
N PRO A 34 16.64 -13.96 2.24
CA PRO A 34 17.41 -12.93 1.54
C PRO A 34 16.54 -11.84 0.89
N ASP A 35 15.20 -11.98 0.92
CA ASP A 35 14.32 -11.06 0.20
C ASP A 35 13.42 -10.23 1.13
N MET A 36 13.72 -8.94 1.19
CA MET A 36 12.86 -7.94 1.84
C MET A 36 11.46 -7.91 1.21
N GLU A 37 11.32 -8.24 -0.07
CA GLU A 37 10.01 -8.31 -0.73
C GLU A 37 9.16 -9.44 -0.14
N GLU A 38 9.75 -10.61 0.12
CA GLU A 38 9.06 -11.74 0.75
C GLU A 38 8.58 -11.37 2.16
N LEU A 39 9.42 -10.70 2.95
CA LEU A 39 9.04 -10.20 4.28
C LEU A 39 7.96 -9.11 4.21
N CYS A 40 8.02 -8.22 3.22
CA CYS A 40 7.00 -7.20 2.99
C CYS A 40 5.63 -7.85 2.70
N ASN A 41 5.61 -8.81 1.77
CA ASN A 41 4.40 -9.50 1.36
C ASN A 41 3.75 -10.26 2.52
N LEU A 42 4.57 -10.98 3.28
CA LEU A 42 4.16 -11.77 4.43
C LEU A 42 3.59 -10.89 5.56
N ALA A 43 4.19 -9.73 5.84
CA ALA A 43 3.63 -8.76 6.77
C ALA A 43 2.35 -8.06 6.24
N GLY A 44 2.16 -8.03 4.92
CA GLY A 44 0.90 -7.66 4.28
C GLY A 44 -0.20 -8.68 4.57
N THR A 45 0.07 -9.96 4.31
CA THR A 45 -0.85 -11.08 4.59
C THR A 45 -1.29 -11.11 6.06
N LEU A 46 -0.37 -10.90 7.00
CA LEU A 46 -0.69 -10.79 8.43
C LEU A 46 -1.64 -9.61 8.74
N GLY A 47 -1.45 -8.48 8.06
CA GLY A 47 -2.33 -7.33 8.21
C GLY A 47 -3.76 -7.64 7.75
N SER A 48 -3.91 -8.30 6.60
CA SER A 48 -5.21 -8.70 6.08
C SER A 48 -5.91 -9.74 6.97
N LEU A 49 -5.16 -10.73 7.47
CA LEU A 49 -5.69 -11.72 8.41
C LEU A 49 -6.22 -11.09 9.70
N LEU A 50 -5.54 -10.08 10.23
CA LEU A 50 -6.04 -9.34 11.40
C LEU A 50 -7.29 -8.50 11.11
N ALA A 51 -7.40 -7.92 9.91
CA ALA A 51 -8.58 -7.16 9.51
C ALA A 51 -9.83 -8.05 9.36
N GLN A 52 -9.67 -9.26 8.82
CA GLN A 52 -10.75 -10.25 8.67
C GLN A 52 -11.29 -10.76 10.01
N GLY A 53 -10.47 -10.77 11.07
CA GLY A 53 -10.93 -11.09 12.43
C GLY A 53 -11.79 -9.98 13.08
N SER A 54 -11.76 -8.76 12.54
CA SER A 54 -12.48 -7.60 13.08
C SER A 54 -13.89 -7.42 12.49
N ASP A 55 -14.19 -7.98 11.31
CA ASP A 55 -15.46 -7.77 10.59
C ASP A 55 -16.50 -8.88 10.84
N GLY A 56 -16.24 -9.81 11.77
CA GLY A 56 -17.14 -10.90 12.14
C GLY A 56 -18.34 -10.52 13.04
N ALA A 57 -18.74 -9.24 13.08
CA ALA A 57 -19.84 -8.75 13.92
C ALA A 57 -20.94 -8.05 13.11
N ALA A 58 -21.49 -8.73 12.11
CA ALA A 58 -22.82 -8.39 11.60
C ALA A 58 -23.48 -9.62 11.00
N LEU A 59 -24.73 -9.85 11.44
CA LEU A 59 -25.82 -10.66 10.87
C LEU A 59 -26.24 -11.87 11.72
N CYS A 60 -27.23 -11.63 12.58
CA CYS A 60 -28.53 -12.33 12.61
C CYS A 60 -29.48 -11.55 13.55
N GLY A 61 -30.60 -11.06 13.03
CA GLY A 61 -31.67 -10.44 13.82
C GLY A 61 -32.80 -11.43 14.09
N ALA A 62 -33.43 -11.33 15.27
CA ALA A 62 -34.89 -11.32 15.48
C ALA A 62 -35.22 -11.32 16.99
N GLU A 63 -35.99 -10.30 17.39
CA GLU A 63 -36.99 -10.21 18.47
C GLU A 63 -36.86 -11.01 19.78
N GLY A 64 -36.87 -10.28 20.90
CA GLY A 64 -37.72 -10.60 22.05
C GLY A 64 -37.04 -11.01 23.35
N ALA A 65 -37.32 -10.23 24.40
CA ALA A 65 -37.25 -10.54 25.84
C ALA A 65 -35.89 -10.48 26.55
N ASP A 66 -35.69 -9.38 27.27
CA ASP A 66 -35.32 -9.29 28.68
C ASP A 66 -34.40 -10.39 29.23
N ASN A 67 -33.10 -10.08 29.30
CA ASN A 67 -32.28 -10.40 30.48
C ASN A 67 -30.93 -9.66 30.44
N GLU A 68 -30.55 -9.09 31.59
CA GLU A 68 -29.25 -8.50 31.85
C GLU A 68 -28.11 -9.48 31.50
N GLY A 69 -27.22 -9.09 30.60
CA GLY A 69 -26.17 -9.98 30.12
C GLY A 69 -25.05 -9.22 29.42
N ARG A 70 -24.06 -8.81 30.21
CA ARG A 70 -22.65 -8.49 29.88
C ARG A 70 -22.35 -8.26 28.39
N GLU A 71 -22.10 -7.01 28.05
CA GLU A 71 -21.24 -6.60 26.93
C GLU A 71 -19.93 -7.41 26.98
N ALA A 72 -19.81 -8.41 26.13
CA ALA A 72 -18.52 -8.96 25.74
C ALA A 72 -18.11 -8.23 24.47
N ASP A 73 -17.48 -7.07 24.66
CA ASP A 73 -16.67 -6.42 23.63
C ASP A 73 -15.80 -7.47 22.94
N GLY A 74 -15.77 -7.42 21.61
CA GLY A 74 -14.80 -8.15 20.79
C GLY A 74 -13.40 -7.60 21.04
N ILE A 75 -12.84 -7.89 22.21
CA ILE A 75 -11.47 -7.57 22.58
C ILE A 75 -10.59 -8.54 21.81
N MET A 76 -10.01 -8.07 20.70
CA MET A 76 -8.80 -8.68 20.15
C MET A 76 -7.84 -8.93 21.31
N ALA A 77 -7.39 -10.17 21.50
CA ALA A 77 -6.42 -10.49 22.54
C ALA A 77 -5.24 -9.51 22.38
N PRO A 78 -5.00 -8.59 23.35
CA PRO A 78 -4.09 -7.46 23.17
C PRO A 78 -2.70 -7.86 22.66
N GLY A 79 -2.24 -9.07 23.02
CA GLY A 79 -0.96 -9.60 22.59
C GLY A 79 -0.81 -9.87 21.08
N LEU A 80 -1.88 -10.10 20.31
CA LEU A 80 -1.75 -10.44 18.89
C LEU A 80 -1.45 -9.21 18.02
N ALA A 81 -2.18 -8.12 18.25
CA ALA A 81 -1.96 -6.84 17.58
C ALA A 81 -0.55 -6.30 17.90
N ASP A 82 -0.14 -6.38 19.17
CA ASP A 82 1.20 -5.99 19.62
C ASP A 82 2.30 -6.82 18.95
N THR A 83 2.07 -8.12 18.77
CA THR A 83 3.01 -9.02 18.08
C THR A 83 3.17 -8.64 16.61
N VAL A 84 2.07 -8.38 15.90
CA VAL A 84 2.12 -7.98 14.48
C VAL A 84 2.72 -6.59 14.31
N LEU A 85 2.40 -5.64 15.19
CA LEU A 85 3.07 -4.33 15.22
C LEU A 85 4.57 -4.48 15.49
N GLY A 86 4.95 -5.39 16.40
CA GLY A 86 6.35 -5.73 16.67
C GLY A 86 7.07 -6.29 15.44
N ILE A 87 6.44 -7.22 14.72
CA ILE A 87 6.98 -7.79 13.46
C ILE A 87 7.10 -6.70 12.39
N ARG A 88 6.07 -5.87 12.20
CA ARG A 88 6.11 -4.74 11.25
C ARG A 88 7.22 -3.77 11.58
N ARG A 89 7.39 -3.42 12.85
CA ARG A 89 8.46 -2.53 13.31
C ARG A 89 9.84 -3.13 13.05
N LEU A 90 10.00 -4.43 13.21
CA LEU A 90 11.25 -5.12 12.94
C LEU A 90 11.58 -5.17 11.44
N ILE A 91 10.58 -5.38 10.59
CA ILE A 91 10.75 -5.46 9.13
C ILE A 91 10.92 -4.06 8.50
N TYR A 92 10.06 -3.12 8.84
CA TYR A 92 9.94 -1.81 8.16
C TYR A 92 10.60 -0.66 8.91
N GLY A 93 10.78 -0.78 10.22
CA GLY A 93 11.08 0.34 11.11
C GLY A 93 9.81 0.99 11.67
N GLN A 94 9.97 2.17 12.26
CA GLN A 94 8.88 2.92 12.86
C GLN A 94 8.04 3.61 11.78
N GLU A 95 6.73 3.50 11.87
CA GLU A 95 5.84 4.27 11.00
C GLU A 95 5.90 5.76 11.36
N ALA A 96 5.98 6.62 10.34
CA ALA A 96 5.89 8.06 10.51
C ALA A 96 4.42 8.53 10.56
N THR A 97 3.68 8.10 11.58
CA THR A 97 2.22 8.36 11.76
C THR A 97 1.87 9.87 11.71
N ASP A 98 2.69 10.70 12.34
CA ASP A 98 2.49 12.15 12.43
C ASP A 98 3.13 12.94 11.28
N LEU A 99 3.48 12.28 10.16
CA LEU A 99 4.11 12.95 9.01
C LEU A 99 3.12 13.90 8.32
N VAL A 100 3.38 15.21 8.36
CA VAL A 100 2.59 16.24 7.65
C VAL A 100 3.51 17.19 6.90
N LEU A 101 2.98 17.83 5.86
CA LEU A 101 3.66 18.83 5.05
C LEU A 101 3.91 20.12 5.85
N ASP A 102 5.09 20.71 5.67
CA ASP A 102 5.46 21.97 6.29
C ASP A 102 5.05 23.17 5.43
N ILE A 103 4.09 23.97 5.91
CA ILE A 103 3.62 25.17 5.21
C ILE A 103 4.74 26.20 4.98
N ASN A 104 5.82 26.19 5.78
CA ASN A 104 6.97 27.06 5.62
C ASN A 104 7.94 26.59 4.52
N MET A 105 7.94 25.29 4.19
CA MET A 105 8.82 24.67 3.19
C MET A 105 8.06 24.25 1.91
N VAL A 106 6.86 24.80 1.68
CA VAL A 106 6.01 24.50 0.51
C VAL A 106 6.13 25.58 -0.56
N GLY A 107 6.32 25.18 -1.81
CA GLY A 107 6.36 26.06 -2.97
C GLY A 107 5.05 26.81 -3.22
N LYS A 108 5.14 27.99 -3.84
CA LYS A 108 3.98 28.89 -4.02
C LYS A 108 2.92 28.36 -5.00
N TYR A 109 3.21 27.28 -5.71
CA TYR A 109 2.31 26.62 -6.65
C TYR A 109 1.80 25.26 -6.14
N VAL A 110 1.93 24.99 -4.85
CA VAL A 110 1.41 23.77 -4.22
C VAL A 110 0.27 24.14 -3.29
N PHE A 111 -0.92 23.63 -3.57
CA PHE A 111 -2.01 23.65 -2.60
C PHE A 111 -1.83 22.52 -1.59
N VAL A 112 -1.97 22.84 -0.31
CA VAL A 112 -1.87 21.89 0.81
C VAL A 112 -3.25 21.74 1.44
N SER A 113 -3.71 20.50 1.62
CA SER A 113 -4.97 20.20 2.29
C SER A 113 -4.99 20.66 3.75
N GLY A 114 -6.18 20.83 4.34
CA GLY A 114 -6.31 21.33 5.72
C GLY A 114 -5.68 20.42 6.79
N ASP A 115 -5.61 19.11 6.52
CA ASP A 115 -4.90 18.14 7.36
C ASP A 115 -3.38 18.09 7.13
N ARG A 116 -2.88 18.86 6.15
CA ARG A 116 -1.49 18.89 5.68
C ARG A 116 -0.93 17.53 5.25
N LYS A 117 -1.79 16.61 4.80
CA LYS A 117 -1.38 15.28 4.32
C LYS A 117 -1.33 15.19 2.78
N SER A 118 -1.89 16.16 2.06
CA SER A 118 -1.94 16.16 0.60
C SER A 118 -1.35 17.43 0.00
N ALA A 119 -0.63 17.26 -1.10
CA ALA A 119 -0.12 18.33 -1.95
C ALA A 119 -0.69 18.16 -3.36
N SER A 120 -1.20 19.24 -3.95
CA SER A 120 -1.66 19.27 -5.34
C SER A 120 -1.14 20.51 -6.07
N LEU A 121 -1.03 20.43 -7.39
CA LEU A 121 -0.61 21.58 -8.17
C LEU A 121 -1.69 22.67 -8.16
N SER A 122 -1.29 23.90 -7.84
CA SER A 122 -2.09 25.10 -8.04
C SER A 122 -1.60 25.83 -9.30
N LEU A 123 -2.51 26.10 -10.24
CA LEU A 123 -2.21 26.88 -11.44
C LEU A 123 -1.98 28.36 -11.14
N THR A 124 -2.40 28.82 -9.96
CA THR A 124 -2.20 30.18 -9.48
C THR A 124 -1.25 30.20 -8.29
N LYS A 125 -0.51 31.31 -8.16
CA LYS A 125 0.42 31.52 -7.06
C LYS A 125 -0.36 31.73 -5.76
N LEU A 126 -0.11 30.88 -4.78
CA LEU A 126 -0.69 30.94 -3.44
C LEU A 126 0.11 31.88 -2.53
N HIS A 127 -0.60 32.49 -1.59
CA HIS A 127 -0.07 33.48 -0.66
C HIS A 127 0.19 32.86 0.71
N TYR A 128 1.26 32.07 0.80
CA TYR A 128 1.75 31.58 2.09
C TYR A 128 2.60 32.65 2.82
N PRO A 129 2.72 32.56 4.17
CA PRO A 129 3.61 33.43 4.94
C PRO A 129 5.05 33.42 4.40
N GLN A 130 5.74 34.55 4.48
CA GLN A 130 7.15 34.61 4.07
C GLN A 130 8.00 33.71 4.99
N SER A 131 8.83 32.86 4.38
CA SER A 131 9.78 32.00 5.07
C SER A 131 11.04 31.84 4.20
N PRO A 132 12.25 31.93 4.78
CA PRO A 132 13.49 31.68 4.04
C PRO A 132 13.62 30.22 3.58
N GLU A 133 12.90 29.29 4.23
CA GLU A 133 12.93 27.85 3.91
C GLU A 133 11.99 27.47 2.76
N ARG A 134 11.25 28.45 2.22
CA ARG A 134 10.24 28.23 1.20
C ARG A 134 10.85 28.05 -0.19
N PHE A 135 10.45 27.00 -0.91
CA PHE A 135 10.75 26.89 -2.34
C PHE A 135 10.13 28.05 -3.13
N GLN A 136 10.94 28.68 -3.97
CA GLN A 136 10.57 29.92 -4.64
C GLN A 136 9.65 29.71 -5.85
N TRP A 137 9.96 28.69 -6.67
CA TRP A 137 9.37 28.50 -8.00
C TRP A 137 8.79 27.11 -8.18
N GLU A 138 9.55 26.07 -7.87
CA GLU A 138 9.11 24.70 -8.11
C GLU A 138 7.95 24.28 -7.18
N PRO A 139 6.95 23.56 -7.70
CA PRO A 139 5.84 23.03 -6.92
C PRO A 139 6.26 21.82 -6.07
N GLN A 140 6.97 22.12 -4.98
CA GLN A 140 7.57 21.14 -4.08
C GLN A 140 7.23 21.40 -2.62
N ALA A 141 7.33 20.37 -1.79
CA ALA A 141 7.12 20.47 -0.36
C ALA A 141 8.03 19.51 0.40
N LEU A 142 8.40 19.89 1.62
CA LEU A 142 9.02 19.00 2.61
C LEU A 142 8.06 18.72 3.76
N SER A 143 8.29 17.63 4.48
CA SER A 143 7.61 17.36 5.75
C SER A 143 8.04 18.31 6.85
N SER A 144 7.19 18.49 7.86
CA SER A 144 7.49 19.27 9.07
C SER A 144 8.51 18.59 9.99
N ARG A 145 8.43 17.27 10.13
CA ARG A 145 9.45 16.47 10.85
C ARG A 145 10.56 16.04 9.91
N SER A 146 11.76 15.94 10.44
CA SER A 146 12.90 15.25 9.83
C SER A 146 13.24 13.96 10.59
N PHE A 147 14.08 13.13 9.98
CA PHE A 147 14.54 11.86 10.51
C PHE A 147 16.07 11.92 10.67
N PRO A 148 16.58 12.19 11.88
CA PRO A 148 18.03 12.31 12.13
C PRO A 148 18.73 10.94 12.30
N SER A 149 17.97 9.89 12.55
CA SER A 149 18.44 8.54 12.83
C SER A 149 17.30 7.54 12.73
N GLY A 150 17.63 6.26 12.80
CA GLY A 150 16.72 5.14 12.89
C GLY A 150 16.15 4.67 11.56
N ARG A 151 15.26 3.68 11.68
CA ARG A 151 14.50 3.13 10.57
C ARG A 151 13.09 3.67 10.60
N HIS A 152 12.67 4.32 9.52
CA HIS A 152 11.34 4.91 9.40
C HIS A 152 10.71 4.53 8.08
N TYR A 153 9.38 4.50 8.03
CA TYR A 153 8.66 4.41 6.77
C TYR A 153 7.41 5.29 6.75
N TRP A 154 7.03 5.68 5.55
CA TRP A 154 5.75 6.33 5.26
C TRP A 154 5.22 5.83 3.93
N GLU A 155 3.91 5.96 3.76
CA GLU A 155 3.20 5.51 2.58
C GLU A 155 2.49 6.68 1.93
N VAL A 156 2.50 6.70 0.61
CA VAL A 156 1.92 7.75 -0.19
C VAL A 156 1.09 7.16 -1.31
N GLU A 157 0.09 7.89 -1.74
CA GLU A 157 -0.66 7.63 -2.96
C GLU A 157 -0.51 8.84 -3.89
N GLY A 158 -0.25 8.58 -5.17
CA GLY A 158 -0.20 9.63 -6.19
C GLY A 158 -1.40 9.60 -7.15
N SER A 159 -1.59 10.68 -7.89
CA SER A 159 -2.61 10.82 -8.92
C SER A 159 -2.34 9.98 -10.17
N GLU A 160 -3.41 9.71 -10.95
CA GLU A 160 -3.33 9.12 -12.30
C GLU A 160 -2.96 10.15 -13.37
N LEU A 161 -3.39 11.40 -13.17
CA LEU A 161 -3.13 12.50 -14.09
C LEU A 161 -1.98 13.36 -13.56
N GLY A 162 -1.21 13.92 -14.49
CA GLY A 162 -0.03 14.71 -14.17
C GLY A 162 1.16 13.88 -13.68
N GLY A 163 2.20 14.58 -13.24
CA GLY A 163 3.43 14.01 -12.71
C GLY A 163 3.55 14.31 -11.23
N TRP A 164 4.17 13.39 -10.50
CA TRP A 164 4.46 13.58 -9.09
C TRP A 164 5.78 12.90 -8.73
N GLY A 165 6.40 13.37 -7.65
CA GLY A 165 7.66 12.85 -7.13
C GLY A 165 7.59 12.71 -5.62
N VAL A 166 8.19 11.65 -5.09
CA VAL A 166 8.27 11.36 -3.66
C VAL A 166 9.65 10.87 -3.30
N GLY A 167 10.14 11.26 -2.13
CA GLY A 167 11.51 10.95 -1.76
C GLY A 167 11.91 11.51 -0.41
N ALA A 168 13.20 11.77 -0.28
CA ALA A 168 13.77 12.43 0.89
C ALA A 168 14.80 13.50 0.47
N ALA A 169 14.92 14.55 1.27
CA ALA A 169 15.86 15.64 1.04
C ALA A 169 16.42 16.17 2.36
N TYR A 170 17.64 16.68 2.31
CA TYR A 170 18.22 17.44 3.42
C TYR A 170 17.54 18.81 3.57
N PRO A 171 17.52 19.38 4.79
CA PRO A 171 17.06 20.74 5.01
C PRO A 171 17.97 21.78 4.33
N SER A 172 19.22 21.45 4.03
CA SER A 172 20.17 22.31 3.32
C SER A 172 19.94 22.42 1.80
N ILE A 173 18.93 21.73 1.25
CA ILE A 173 18.56 21.87 -0.17
C ILE A 173 18.26 23.33 -0.51
N GLU A 174 18.73 23.74 -1.68
CA GLU A 174 18.52 25.08 -2.23
C GLU A 174 17.02 25.38 -2.33
N ARG A 175 16.65 26.64 -2.13
CA ARG A 175 15.23 27.07 -2.15
C ARG A 175 14.83 27.76 -3.47
N GLY A 176 15.79 28.03 -4.35
CA GLY A 176 15.53 28.56 -5.69
C GLY A 176 16.64 28.21 -6.68
N GLY A 177 16.36 28.44 -7.96
CA GLY A 177 17.22 27.99 -9.07
C GLY A 177 17.10 26.47 -9.32
N GLY A 178 17.70 25.97 -10.41
CA GLY A 178 17.53 24.57 -10.81
C GLY A 178 18.11 23.54 -9.83
N GLN A 179 18.98 23.94 -8.90
CA GLN A 179 19.46 23.06 -7.82
C GLN A 179 18.43 22.90 -6.69
N SER A 180 17.35 23.69 -6.67
CA SER A 180 16.27 23.52 -5.69
C SER A 180 15.33 22.36 -5.99
N ASP A 181 15.41 21.83 -7.21
CA ASP A 181 14.54 20.79 -7.71
C ASP A 181 14.97 19.46 -7.07
N ILE A 182 14.01 18.75 -6.47
CA ILE A 182 14.22 17.46 -5.82
C ILE A 182 14.80 16.48 -6.86
N GLY A 183 15.91 15.83 -6.53
CA GLY A 183 16.64 14.92 -7.42
C GLY A 183 17.62 15.60 -8.38
N GLU A 184 17.56 16.93 -8.57
CA GLU A 184 18.49 17.70 -9.42
C GLU A 184 19.66 18.30 -8.62
N ASN A 185 19.97 17.71 -7.46
CA ASN A 185 21.07 18.05 -6.58
C ASN A 185 21.53 16.81 -5.81
N ASN A 186 22.68 16.92 -5.15
CA ASN A 186 23.25 15.84 -4.32
C ASN A 186 22.67 15.78 -2.88
N LYS A 187 21.65 16.60 -2.57
CA LYS A 187 21.00 16.71 -1.25
C LYS A 187 19.63 16.04 -1.21
N SER A 188 19.20 15.40 -2.30
CA SER A 188 17.88 14.79 -2.41
C SER A 188 17.87 13.54 -3.28
N TRP A 189 16.93 12.65 -2.97
CA TRP A 189 16.73 11.36 -3.60
C TRP A 189 15.24 11.11 -3.78
N CYS A 190 14.80 10.75 -4.97
CA CYS A 190 13.38 10.64 -5.24
C CYS A 190 13.02 9.64 -6.34
N LEU A 191 11.81 9.10 -6.20
CA LEU A 191 11.07 8.41 -7.23
C LEU A 191 10.10 9.39 -7.89
N TYR A 192 10.16 9.48 -9.21
CA TYR A 192 9.28 10.31 -10.04
C TYR A 192 8.38 9.45 -10.90
N ARG A 193 7.12 9.83 -10.98
CA ARG A 193 6.13 9.32 -11.91
C ARG A 193 5.80 10.43 -12.91
N GLY A 194 6.12 10.21 -14.18
CA GLY A 194 5.86 11.17 -15.26
C GLY A 194 4.44 11.05 -15.83
N ASN A 195 4.03 12.03 -16.65
CA ASN A 195 2.71 12.06 -17.32
C ASN A 195 2.44 10.85 -18.23
N ASN A 196 3.49 10.15 -18.65
CA ASN A 196 3.42 8.94 -19.47
C ASN A 196 3.30 7.65 -18.63
N ASN A 197 2.95 7.78 -17.35
CA ASN A 197 2.85 6.70 -16.36
C ASN A 197 4.16 5.93 -16.13
N ARG A 198 5.30 6.46 -16.58
CA ARG A 198 6.61 5.84 -16.35
C ARG A 198 7.24 6.35 -15.07
N TYR A 199 7.88 5.43 -14.38
CA TYR A 199 8.62 5.74 -13.17
C TYR A 199 10.10 5.93 -13.50
N SER A 200 10.73 6.84 -12.78
CA SER A 200 12.17 7.09 -12.82
C SER A 200 12.66 7.41 -11.42
N VAL A 201 13.94 7.22 -11.18
CA VAL A 201 14.60 7.66 -9.95
C VAL A 201 15.58 8.77 -10.27
N ARG A 202 15.70 9.75 -9.38
CA ARG A 202 16.61 10.90 -9.54
C ARG A 202 17.40 11.20 -8.27
N HIS A 203 18.66 11.55 -8.49
CA HIS A 203 19.62 12.03 -7.50
C HIS A 203 20.81 12.66 -8.23
N ASP A 204 21.35 13.77 -7.74
CA ASP A 204 22.57 14.39 -8.30
C ASP A 204 22.44 14.70 -9.80
N SER A 205 21.26 15.18 -10.22
CA SER A 205 20.90 15.45 -11.62
C SER A 205 21.02 14.25 -12.57
N LYS A 206 21.12 13.04 -12.01
CA LYS A 206 21.10 11.79 -12.75
C LYS A 206 19.72 11.19 -12.62
N TRP A 207 19.11 10.88 -13.75
CA TRP A 207 17.83 10.20 -13.80
C TRP A 207 17.99 8.83 -14.46
N THR A 208 17.26 7.85 -13.94
CA THR A 208 17.21 6.50 -14.51
C THR A 208 15.75 6.08 -14.60
N GLN A 209 15.29 5.77 -15.80
CA GLN A 209 13.95 5.23 -16.00
C GLN A 209 13.88 3.80 -15.46
N LEU A 210 12.84 3.48 -14.71
CA LEU A 210 12.58 2.11 -14.28
C LEU A 210 12.00 1.30 -15.46
N PRO A 211 12.36 0.01 -15.58
CA PRO A 211 11.95 -0.83 -16.71
C PRO A 211 10.48 -1.25 -16.66
N HIS A 212 9.83 -1.17 -15.49
CA HIS A 212 8.47 -1.64 -15.27
C HIS A 212 7.45 -0.51 -15.39
N VAL A 213 6.30 -0.85 -16.01
CA VAL A 213 5.08 -0.05 -15.90
C VAL A 213 4.42 -0.46 -14.59
N ASN A 214 4.42 0.43 -13.61
CA ASN A 214 3.83 0.16 -12.31
C ASN A 214 2.31 0.27 -12.41
N CYS A 215 1.61 -0.71 -11.86
CA CYS A 215 0.15 -0.79 -11.90
C CYS A 215 -0.47 -0.06 -10.70
N CYS A 216 0.27 0.08 -9.61
CA CYS A 216 -0.18 0.69 -8.37
C CYS A 216 0.44 2.08 -8.16
N ARG A 217 -0.37 3.02 -7.67
CA ARG A 217 0.06 4.40 -7.35
C ARG A 217 0.46 4.58 -5.90
N ARG A 218 0.41 3.50 -5.11
CA ARG A 218 0.76 3.51 -3.71
C ARG A 218 2.21 3.08 -3.53
N ILE A 219 2.98 3.97 -2.92
CA ILE A 219 4.41 3.79 -2.71
C ILE A 219 4.69 3.81 -1.22
N ARG A 220 5.44 2.82 -0.73
CA ARG A 220 6.09 2.87 0.57
C ARG A 220 7.51 3.37 0.39
N ILE A 221 7.85 4.42 1.12
CA ILE A 221 9.22 4.91 1.25
C ILE A 221 9.75 4.44 2.59
N ARG A 222 10.90 3.78 2.58
CA ARG A 222 11.60 3.28 3.76
C ARG A 222 12.98 3.91 3.85
N LEU A 223 13.26 4.52 4.98
CA LEU A 223 14.56 5.05 5.36
C LEU A 223 15.19 4.13 6.40
N ASP A 224 16.42 3.69 6.16
CA ASP A 224 17.32 3.12 7.15
C ASP A 224 18.53 4.06 7.24
N TYR A 225 18.48 4.98 8.20
CA TYR A 225 19.43 6.11 8.25
C TYR A 225 20.86 5.61 8.51
N GLU A 226 21.03 4.72 9.50
CA GLU A 226 22.33 4.17 9.88
C GLU A 226 22.93 3.27 8.80
N ALA A 227 22.09 2.50 8.09
CA ALA A 227 22.57 1.70 6.96
C ALA A 227 22.77 2.51 5.68
N GLY A 228 22.38 3.79 5.67
CA GLY A 228 22.49 4.66 4.51
C GLY A 228 21.58 4.26 3.35
N ARG A 229 20.37 3.75 3.61
CA ARG A 229 19.48 3.21 2.57
C ARG A 229 18.15 3.96 2.52
N LEU A 230 17.76 4.38 1.31
CA LEU A 230 16.42 4.88 1.00
C LEU A 230 15.78 3.98 -0.06
N SER A 231 14.77 3.21 0.32
CA SER A 231 14.12 2.22 -0.53
C SER A 231 12.69 2.61 -0.88
N PHE A 232 12.29 2.35 -2.12
CA PHE A 232 10.93 2.58 -2.63
C PHE A 232 10.29 1.25 -2.98
N TYR A 233 9.08 1.02 -2.48
CA TYR A 233 8.30 -0.18 -2.75
C TYR A 233 6.95 0.19 -3.34
N GLU A 234 6.55 -0.51 -4.40
CA GLU A 234 5.19 -0.49 -4.92
C GLU A 234 4.33 -1.38 -4.03
N LEU A 235 3.26 -0.83 -3.45
CA LEU A 235 2.30 -1.56 -2.63
C LEU A 235 1.23 -2.23 -3.51
N SER A 236 1.69 -3.07 -4.43
CA SER A 236 0.87 -4.00 -5.21
C SER A 236 0.73 -5.34 -4.48
N GLU A 237 -0.02 -6.28 -5.06
CA GLU A 237 -0.02 -7.68 -4.65
C GLU A 237 0.59 -8.54 -5.77
N PRO A 238 1.82 -9.08 -5.59
CA PRO A 238 2.74 -8.89 -4.46
C PRO A 238 3.39 -7.49 -4.45
N ILE A 239 3.85 -7.05 -3.27
CA ILE A 239 4.68 -5.86 -3.04
C ILE A 239 6.01 -6.06 -3.76
N ARG A 240 6.46 -5.02 -4.47
CA ARG A 240 7.68 -5.05 -5.29
C ARG A 240 8.62 -3.92 -4.90
N ARG A 241 9.93 -4.17 -4.81
CA ARG A 241 10.90 -3.09 -4.62
C ARG A 241 11.19 -2.43 -5.95
N LEU A 242 10.95 -1.13 -6.03
CA LEU A 242 11.21 -0.33 -7.22
C LEU A 242 12.68 0.08 -7.30
N HIS A 243 13.23 0.59 -6.20
CA HIS A 243 14.61 1.06 -6.15
C HIS A 243 15.14 1.15 -4.72
N THR A 244 16.46 1.21 -4.58
CA THR A 244 17.13 1.56 -3.33
C THR A 244 18.36 2.41 -3.61
N PHE A 245 18.36 3.63 -3.09
CA PHE A 245 19.56 4.43 -3.01
C PHE A 245 20.41 3.98 -1.82
N THR A 246 21.72 4.00 -2.02
CA THR A 246 22.70 3.84 -0.94
C THR A 246 23.54 5.10 -0.86
N ALA A 247 23.58 5.74 0.30
CA ALA A 247 24.29 7.00 0.53
C ALA A 247 24.71 7.13 2.00
N SER A 248 25.78 7.87 2.27
CA SER A 248 26.15 8.24 3.64
C SER A 248 25.39 9.51 4.04
N PHE A 249 24.34 9.36 4.84
CA PHE A 249 23.53 10.52 5.24
C PHE A 249 24.26 11.40 6.25
N THR A 250 24.29 12.70 5.98
CA THR A 250 25.06 13.70 6.74
C THR A 250 24.19 14.69 7.50
N GLU A 251 22.90 14.77 7.15
CA GLU A 251 21.91 15.65 7.77
C GLU A 251 20.60 14.88 7.97
N PRO A 252 19.75 15.31 8.93
CA PRO A 252 18.41 14.76 9.06
C PRO A 252 17.64 14.87 7.74
N LEU A 253 16.89 13.82 7.38
CA LEU A 253 16.13 13.80 6.13
C LEU A 253 14.69 14.22 6.36
N HIS A 254 14.16 15.10 5.52
CA HIS A 254 12.73 15.34 5.39
C HIS A 254 12.15 14.44 4.31
N ALA A 255 10.89 14.03 4.46
CA ALA A 255 10.13 13.49 3.33
C ALA A 255 9.89 14.62 2.32
N ALA A 256 10.09 14.32 1.04
CA ALA A 256 10.08 15.29 -0.04
C ALA A 256 9.03 14.94 -1.08
N PHE A 257 8.33 15.95 -1.59
CA PHE A 257 7.18 15.82 -2.47
C PHE A 257 7.26 16.84 -3.61
N TRP A 258 6.94 16.42 -4.84
CA TRP A 258 6.87 17.28 -6.03
C TRP A 258 5.60 16.93 -6.81
N VAL A 259 4.94 17.92 -7.40
CA VAL A 259 3.73 17.74 -8.21
C VAL A 259 3.75 18.65 -9.44
N TRP A 260 3.39 18.15 -10.62
CA TRP A 260 3.43 18.94 -11.85
C TRP A 260 2.39 18.49 -12.88
N GLY A 261 1.85 19.42 -13.66
CA GLY A 261 0.82 19.14 -14.63
C GLY A 261 -0.60 19.06 -14.04
N ASN A 262 -1.59 19.17 -14.92
CA ASN A 262 -2.99 19.22 -14.52
C ASN A 262 -3.44 17.90 -13.86
N GLY A 263 -4.16 18.00 -12.74
CA GLY A 263 -4.63 16.86 -11.96
C GLY A 263 -3.56 16.20 -11.07
N ALA A 264 -2.34 16.74 -11.01
CA ALA A 264 -1.27 16.20 -10.18
C ALA A 264 -1.54 16.41 -8.69
N TRP A 265 -1.48 15.32 -7.93
CA TRP A 265 -1.49 15.35 -6.48
C TRP A 265 -0.74 14.15 -5.89
N VAL A 266 -0.30 14.32 -4.65
CA VAL A 266 0.25 13.26 -3.81
C VAL A 266 -0.31 13.39 -2.40
N ARG A 267 -0.64 12.26 -1.77
CA ARG A 267 -1.18 12.20 -0.41
C ARG A 267 -0.40 11.22 0.45
N ILE A 268 -0.20 11.55 1.72
CA ILE A 268 0.31 10.65 2.75
C ILE A 268 -0.86 9.79 3.24
N ILE A 269 -0.71 8.46 3.19
CA ILE A 269 -1.76 7.52 3.60
C ILE A 269 -1.83 7.44 5.12
N ARG A 270 -3.04 7.52 5.67
CA ARG A 270 -3.29 7.43 7.12
C ARG A 270 -3.41 5.98 7.56
N GLU A 271 -3.03 5.70 8.80
CA GLU A 271 -3.12 4.35 9.40
C GLU A 271 -4.53 3.74 9.32
N ARG A 272 -5.58 4.52 9.63
CA ARG A 272 -6.98 4.09 9.52
C ARG A 272 -7.44 3.70 8.11
N GLU A 273 -6.78 4.23 7.09
CA GLU A 273 -7.09 3.95 5.68
C GLU A 273 -6.36 2.70 5.19
N LYS A 274 -5.32 2.23 5.91
CA LYS A 274 -4.60 1.00 5.59
C LYS A 274 -5.40 -0.27 5.93
N GLY A 275 -6.33 -0.19 6.88
CA GLY A 275 -7.20 -1.31 7.28
C GLY A 275 -8.54 -1.36 6.54
N ALA A 276 -9.06 -0.21 6.08
CA ALA A 276 -10.33 -0.13 5.36
C ALA A 276 -10.28 -0.75 3.95
N GLU A 277 -9.09 -0.98 3.38
CA GLU A 277 -8.93 -1.45 2.00
C GLU A 277 -8.97 -2.98 1.83
N VAL A 278 -8.75 -3.75 2.90
CA VAL A 278 -9.08 -5.19 2.89
C VAL A 278 -10.58 -5.36 2.65
N LEU A 279 -11.37 -4.51 3.32
CA LEU A 279 -12.83 -4.51 3.19
C LEU A 279 -13.31 -3.98 1.84
N THR A 280 -12.62 -3.03 1.20
CA THR A 280 -13.05 -2.54 -0.12
C THR A 280 -12.76 -3.54 -1.23
N LEU A 281 -11.62 -4.24 -1.20
CA LEU A 281 -11.32 -5.30 -2.17
C LEU A 281 -12.24 -6.52 -1.97
N GLU A 282 -12.53 -6.87 -0.72
CA GLU A 282 -13.51 -7.92 -0.40
C GLU A 282 -14.93 -7.52 -0.85
N ARG A 283 -15.34 -6.26 -0.64
CA ARG A 283 -16.64 -5.74 -1.12
C ARG A 283 -16.73 -5.66 -2.64
N GLU A 284 -15.66 -5.31 -3.34
CA GLU A 284 -15.62 -5.28 -4.81
C GLU A 284 -15.72 -6.71 -5.37
N THR A 285 -15.03 -7.66 -4.73
CA THR A 285 -15.07 -9.10 -5.09
C THR A 285 -16.43 -9.71 -4.78
N ASP A 286 -17.00 -9.43 -3.61
CA ASP A 286 -18.35 -9.87 -3.21
C ASP A 286 -19.45 -9.20 -4.05
N ARG A 287 -19.21 -7.98 -4.56
CA ARG A 287 -20.09 -7.31 -5.50
C ARG A 287 -20.03 -7.96 -6.88
N GLN A 288 -18.83 -8.29 -7.37
CA GLN A 288 -18.68 -9.04 -8.62
C GLN A 288 -19.29 -10.45 -8.54
N ILE A 289 -19.20 -11.11 -7.37
CA ILE A 289 -19.87 -12.40 -7.13
C ILE A 289 -21.38 -12.22 -7.08
N ARG A 290 -21.91 -11.23 -6.33
CA ARG A 290 -23.35 -10.93 -6.30
C ARG A 290 -23.92 -10.54 -7.66
N ASP A 291 -23.23 -9.69 -8.42
CA ASP A 291 -23.67 -9.27 -9.76
C ASP A 291 -23.63 -10.46 -10.75
N SER A 292 -22.81 -11.49 -10.50
CA SER A 292 -22.83 -12.76 -11.25
C SER A 292 -23.96 -13.72 -10.83
N GLU A 293 -24.36 -13.69 -9.57
CA GLU A 293 -25.48 -14.47 -9.02
C GLU A 293 -26.84 -13.82 -9.31
N ASP A 294 -26.92 -12.48 -9.37
CA ASP A 294 -28.14 -11.70 -9.60
C ASP A 294 -28.49 -11.54 -11.10
N LEU A 295 -27.71 -12.17 -11.98
CA LEU A 295 -28.12 -12.45 -13.37
C LEU A 295 -29.07 -13.66 -13.47
N THR A 296 -29.54 -14.21 -12.34
CA THR A 296 -30.43 -15.38 -12.30
C THR A 296 -31.95 -15.15 -12.11
N PRO A 297 -32.55 -13.95 -11.97
CA PRO A 297 -34.00 -13.83 -11.86
C PRO A 297 -34.65 -13.69 -13.24
N GLY A 298 -34.60 -14.77 -14.03
CA GLY A 298 -35.30 -14.86 -15.32
C GLY A 298 -35.38 -16.26 -15.94
N ARG A 299 -34.92 -17.31 -15.23
CA ARG A 299 -34.72 -18.65 -15.79
C ARG A 299 -35.96 -19.53 -15.95
N GLU A 300 -37.16 -19.03 -15.66
CA GLU A 300 -38.41 -19.78 -15.85
C GLU A 300 -39.21 -19.39 -17.10
N LYS A 301 -38.68 -18.53 -17.98
CA LYS A 301 -39.37 -18.13 -19.23
C LYS A 301 -38.50 -18.11 -20.50
N LEU A 302 -37.36 -18.80 -20.50
CA LEU A 302 -36.54 -18.98 -21.70
C LEU A 302 -36.85 -20.31 -22.36
N ASP A 303 -36.84 -20.32 -23.70
CA ASP A 303 -37.09 -21.53 -24.45
C ASP A 303 -35.93 -22.55 -24.23
N PRO A 304 -36.19 -23.85 -24.37
CA PRO A 304 -35.21 -24.90 -24.05
C PRO A 304 -33.89 -24.79 -24.84
N GLU A 305 -33.93 -24.23 -26.05
CA GLU A 305 -32.79 -24.05 -26.94
C GLU A 305 -31.89 -22.88 -26.49
N THR A 306 -32.48 -21.77 -26.03
CA THR A 306 -31.73 -20.64 -25.45
C THR A 306 -31.08 -21.03 -24.12
N ARG A 307 -31.80 -21.81 -23.29
CA ARG A 307 -31.28 -22.30 -22.01
C ARG A 307 -30.05 -23.20 -22.18
N MET A 308 -30.05 -24.05 -23.21
CA MET A 308 -28.91 -24.93 -23.52
C MET A 308 -27.68 -24.14 -23.99
N GLN A 309 -27.88 -23.04 -24.74
CA GLN A 309 -26.78 -22.18 -25.19
C GLN A 309 -26.17 -21.35 -24.04
N GLU A 310 -26.99 -20.86 -23.11
CA GLU A 310 -26.50 -20.15 -21.91
C GLU A 310 -25.80 -21.07 -20.92
N GLU A 311 -26.31 -22.30 -20.71
CA GLU A 311 -25.64 -23.30 -19.87
C GLU A 311 -24.29 -23.73 -20.49
N ALA A 312 -24.19 -23.82 -21.82
CA ALA A 312 -22.92 -24.07 -22.51
C ALA A 312 -21.93 -22.89 -22.39
N ALA A 313 -22.42 -21.64 -22.44
CA ALA A 313 -21.58 -20.45 -22.29
C ALA A 313 -21.07 -20.27 -20.85
N LEU A 314 -21.93 -20.49 -19.85
CA LEU A 314 -21.55 -20.44 -18.43
C LEU A 314 -20.60 -21.58 -18.06
N SER A 315 -20.84 -22.79 -18.57
CA SER A 315 -19.91 -23.92 -18.40
C SER A 315 -18.55 -23.59 -19.04
N HIS A 316 -18.51 -22.95 -20.20
CA HIS A 316 -17.25 -22.55 -20.86
C HIS A 316 -16.51 -21.42 -20.11
N ILE A 317 -17.22 -20.51 -19.43
CA ILE A 317 -16.64 -19.44 -18.60
C ILE A 317 -16.10 -20.03 -17.28
N ILE A 318 -16.85 -20.90 -16.63
CA ILE A 318 -16.42 -21.61 -15.40
C ILE A 318 -15.22 -22.50 -15.71
N HIS A 319 -15.22 -23.23 -16.82
CA HIS A 319 -14.08 -24.07 -17.21
C HIS A 319 -12.85 -23.25 -17.64
N LYS A 320 -13.02 -22.05 -18.22
CA LYS A 320 -11.91 -21.10 -18.46
C LYS A 320 -11.34 -20.56 -17.14
N GLY A 321 -12.20 -20.19 -16.20
CA GLY A 321 -11.79 -19.75 -14.86
C GLY A 321 -11.09 -20.84 -14.05
N GLU A 322 -11.53 -22.09 -14.17
CA GLU A 322 -10.91 -23.26 -13.52
C GLU A 322 -9.62 -23.71 -14.21
N THR A 323 -9.50 -23.58 -15.54
CA THR A 323 -8.23 -23.85 -16.25
C THR A 323 -7.19 -22.76 -16.01
N GLU A 324 -7.60 -21.50 -15.87
CA GLU A 324 -6.72 -20.42 -15.42
C GLU A 324 -6.31 -20.61 -13.96
N ARG A 325 -7.23 -20.99 -13.06
CA ARG A 325 -6.94 -21.31 -11.64
C ARG A 325 -6.01 -22.53 -11.50
N ASN A 326 -6.23 -23.61 -12.24
CA ASN A 326 -5.38 -24.81 -12.24
C ASN A 326 -4.05 -24.64 -12.98
N SER A 327 -3.89 -23.58 -13.79
CA SER A 327 -2.62 -23.17 -14.40
C SER A 327 -1.63 -22.62 -13.35
N TRP A 328 -2.14 -22.07 -12.23
CA TRP A 328 -1.32 -21.57 -11.11
C TRP A 328 -0.94 -22.64 -10.07
N GLU A 329 -1.55 -23.84 -10.13
CA GLU A 329 -1.31 -24.93 -9.16
C GLU A 329 -0.47 -26.11 -9.69
N ARG A 330 0.20 -25.97 -10.85
CA ARG A 330 1.15 -27.00 -11.34
C ARG A 330 2.61 -26.62 -11.07
N PRO A 331 3.44 -27.51 -10.44
CA PRO A 331 4.83 -27.22 -10.07
C PRO A 331 5.82 -27.29 -11.25
N SER A 332 5.50 -26.69 -12.41
CA SER A 332 6.34 -26.70 -13.62
C SER A 332 6.96 -25.35 -14.00
N CYS A 333 6.73 -24.27 -13.24
CA CYS A 333 7.42 -22.99 -13.48
C CYS A 333 8.74 -22.83 -12.68
N ARG A 334 9.33 -23.95 -12.21
CA ARG A 334 10.75 -24.01 -11.88
C ARG A 334 11.51 -24.60 -13.06
N ARG A 335 12.35 -23.77 -13.68
CA ARG A 335 13.30 -24.03 -14.79
C ARG A 335 12.71 -24.05 -16.20
N LYS A 336 12.88 -22.93 -16.91
CA LYS A 336 13.48 -22.91 -18.25
C LYS A 336 14.34 -21.65 -18.39
N ILE A 337 15.56 -21.77 -17.88
CA ILE A 337 16.70 -20.99 -18.35
C ILE A 337 17.18 -21.69 -19.63
N ILE A 338 17.41 -20.89 -20.68
CA ILE A 338 18.22 -21.14 -21.90
C ILE A 338 17.63 -22.12 -22.94
N GLY A 339 17.45 -21.61 -24.17
CA GLY A 339 17.29 -22.45 -25.36
C GLY A 339 16.77 -21.73 -26.62
N LEU A 340 17.67 -21.01 -27.29
CA LEU A 340 17.69 -20.66 -28.73
C LEU A 340 16.77 -19.56 -29.30
N ILE A 341 17.49 -18.55 -29.77
CA ILE A 341 17.24 -17.52 -30.78
C ILE A 341 16.62 -18.10 -32.07
N HIS A 342 15.62 -17.39 -32.62
CA HIS A 342 15.60 -16.91 -34.02
C HIS A 342 14.99 -15.51 -34.04
#